data_AF-A0A0R2RLV3-F1
#
_entry.id   AF-A0A0R2RLV3-F1
#
_cell.length_a   1.000
_cell.length_b   1.000
_cell.length_c   1.000
_cell.angle_alpha   90.00
_cell.angle_beta   90.00
_cell.angle_gamma   90.00
#
_symmetry.space_group_name_H-M   'P 1'
#
loop_
_entity.id
_entity.type
_entity.pdbx_description
1 polymer ?
#
loop_
_entity_poly.entity_id
_entity_poly.type
_entity_poly.pdbx_seq_one_letter_code
_entity_poly.pdbx_strand_id
1 'polypeptide(L)'
;MPSPRGFAICLLAAGLLPASGANGPEFPIGSVIQNFALPQADANGKKTAMVHGKRATVISPNQLKIEDLKVELFNSEGAVETTITAVRSDFWRKENRLTTDTGILVQRPTLMISSNGIDWNVADSNGTLYHRVRVVLSNSAP
;
A
#
# COMPACT_ATOMS: atom_id res chain seq x y z
N MET A 1 39.06 -58.18 -7.73
CA MET A 1 38.47 -57.22 -8.68
C MET A 1 37.51 -56.30 -7.92
N PRO A 2 37.86 -55.04 -7.63
CA PRO A 2 36.92 -54.07 -7.08
C PRO A 2 36.45 -53.10 -8.18
N SER A 3 35.14 -53.00 -8.38
CA SER A 3 34.48 -52.02 -9.24
C SER A 3 34.29 -50.69 -8.50
N PRO A 4 34.60 -49.52 -9.09
CA PRO A 4 34.14 -48.24 -8.57
C PRO A 4 32.79 -47.88 -9.20
N ARG A 5 31.77 -47.53 -8.41
CA ARG A 5 30.54 -46.91 -8.92
C ARG A 5 30.45 -45.48 -8.39
N GLY A 6 30.37 -44.57 -9.35
CA GLY A 6 30.65 -43.15 -9.19
C GLY A 6 29.64 -42.35 -8.37
N PHE A 7 30.16 -41.28 -7.79
CA PHE A 7 29.41 -40.17 -7.23
C PHE A 7 28.77 -39.35 -8.36
N ALA A 8 27.44 -39.33 -8.42
CA ALA A 8 26.69 -38.37 -9.21
C ALA A 8 26.36 -37.16 -8.31
N ILE A 9 27.06 -36.04 -8.53
CA ILE A 9 26.78 -34.76 -7.90
C ILE A 9 25.54 -34.17 -8.59
N CYS A 10 24.41 -34.15 -7.89
CA CYS A 10 23.23 -33.39 -8.30
C CYS A 10 23.49 -31.90 -8.05
N LEU A 11 23.83 -31.17 -9.12
CA LEU A 11 23.77 -29.71 -9.15
C LEU A 11 22.30 -29.26 -9.08
N LEU A 12 21.85 -28.86 -7.88
CA LEU A 12 20.62 -28.11 -7.70
C LEU A 12 20.79 -26.71 -8.29
N ALA A 13 20.29 -26.51 -9.51
CA ALA A 13 20.05 -25.18 -10.04
C ALA A 13 18.84 -24.57 -9.31
N ALA A 14 19.10 -23.76 -8.28
CA ALA A 14 18.10 -22.91 -7.67
C ALA A 14 17.70 -21.82 -8.67
N GLY A 15 16.57 -22.01 -9.34
CA GLY A 15 15.96 -21.01 -10.20
C GLY A 15 15.55 -19.80 -9.37
N LEU A 16 16.23 -18.67 -9.58
CA LEU A 16 15.77 -17.35 -9.18
C LEU A 16 14.48 -17.04 -9.95
N LEU A 17 13.33 -17.16 -9.28
CA LEU A 17 12.11 -16.54 -9.77
C LEU A 17 12.19 -15.04 -9.50
N PRO A 18 12.04 -14.17 -10.52
CA PRO A 18 11.90 -12.74 -10.29
C PRO A 18 10.60 -12.49 -9.52
N ALA A 19 10.72 -11.88 -8.34
CA ALA A 19 9.59 -11.35 -7.59
C ALA A 19 9.04 -10.13 -8.35
N SER A 20 8.16 -10.38 -9.31
CA SER A 20 7.39 -9.33 -10.00
C SER A 20 6.52 -8.62 -8.97
N GLY A 21 6.66 -7.30 -8.91
CA GLY A 21 5.90 -6.44 -8.01
C GLY A 21 4.38 -6.59 -8.15
N ALA A 22 3.73 -6.51 -6.99
CA ALA A 22 2.37 -6.02 -6.75
C ALA A 22 1.27 -6.45 -7.72
N ASN A 23 0.87 -7.72 -7.67
CA ASN A 23 -0.53 -8.09 -7.90
C ASN A 23 -0.97 -9.00 -6.75
N GLY A 24 -1.72 -8.44 -5.80
CA GLY A 24 -2.36 -9.24 -4.76
C GLY A 24 -3.33 -10.26 -5.39
N PRO A 25 -3.81 -11.25 -4.61
CA PRO A 25 -4.73 -12.27 -5.12
C PRO A 25 -5.94 -11.66 -5.85
N GLU A 26 -6.34 -12.29 -6.96
CA GLU A 26 -7.55 -11.92 -7.69
C GLU A 26 -8.77 -12.38 -6.90
N PHE A 27 -9.66 -11.45 -6.59
CA PHE A 27 -10.86 -11.71 -5.81
C PHE A 27 -12.08 -11.54 -6.73
N PRO A 28 -13.08 -12.44 -6.65
CA PRO A 28 -14.32 -12.29 -7.41
C PRO A 28 -14.97 -10.92 -7.20
N ILE A 29 -15.59 -10.36 -8.23
CA ILE A 29 -16.36 -9.12 -8.11
C ILE A 29 -17.46 -9.31 -7.05
N GLY A 30 -17.67 -8.29 -6.20
CA GLY A 30 -18.58 -8.33 -5.06
C GLY A 30 -17.99 -8.93 -3.80
N SER A 31 -16.79 -9.52 -3.87
CA SER A 31 -16.10 -10.05 -2.69
C SER A 31 -15.82 -8.95 -1.68
N VAL A 32 -15.98 -9.31 -0.41
CA VAL A 32 -15.71 -8.46 0.73
C VAL A 32 -14.50 -9.03 1.46
N ILE A 33 -13.43 -8.25 1.53
CA ILE A 33 -12.20 -8.58 2.23
C ILE A 33 -12.24 -7.87 3.58
N GLN A 34 -12.22 -8.62 4.66
CA GLN A 34 -12.12 -8.09 6.02
C GLN A 34 -10.66 -7.87 6.38
N ASN A 35 -10.37 -6.84 7.19
CA ASN A 35 -9.01 -6.49 7.63
C ASN A 35 -8.05 -6.38 6.44
N PHE A 36 -8.48 -5.64 5.41
CA PHE A 36 -7.71 -5.42 4.19
C PHE A 36 -6.36 -4.81 4.53
N ALA A 37 -5.30 -5.39 3.96
CA ALA A 37 -3.95 -4.89 4.08
C ALA A 37 -3.24 -5.06 2.73
N LEU A 38 -2.61 -3.99 2.25
CA LEU A 38 -1.86 -3.98 1.01
C LEU A 38 -0.50 -3.30 1.25
N PRO A 39 0.60 -4.07 1.30
CA PRO A 39 1.94 -3.49 1.36
C PRO A 39 2.27 -2.80 0.05
N GLN A 40 3.01 -1.70 0.13
CA GLN A 40 3.59 -1.00 -1.01
C GLN A 40 5.11 -1.03 -0.86
N ALA A 41 5.78 -1.22 -1.99
CA ALA A 41 7.23 -1.23 -2.07
C ALA A 41 7.70 -0.37 -3.24
N ASP A 42 8.88 0.22 -3.11
CA ASP A 42 9.54 0.91 -4.20
C ASP A 42 10.13 -0.07 -5.23
N ALA A 43 10.77 0.47 -6.26
CA ALA A 43 11.43 -0.31 -7.32
C ALA A 43 12.55 -1.24 -6.80
N ASN A 44 13.09 -0.97 -5.61
CA ASN A 44 14.13 -1.79 -4.97
C ASN A 44 13.53 -2.83 -4.00
N GLY A 45 12.20 -2.91 -3.90
CA GLY A 45 11.50 -3.79 -2.98
C GLY A 45 11.47 -3.30 -1.53
N LYS A 46 11.93 -2.07 -1.26
CA LYS A 46 11.84 -1.49 0.09
C LYS A 46 10.40 -1.08 0.37
N LYS A 47 9.89 -1.50 1.53
CA LYS A 47 8.55 -1.13 1.98
C LYS A 47 8.44 0.38 2.18
N THR A 48 7.53 1.02 1.44
CA THR A 48 7.29 2.48 1.51
C THR A 48 5.97 2.80 2.20
N ALA A 49 4.97 1.94 2.07
CA ALA A 49 3.68 2.14 2.71
C ALA A 49 2.99 0.82 3.09
N MET A 50 1.97 0.94 3.94
CA MET A 50 0.98 -0.09 4.20
C MET A 50 -0.40 0.54 4.15
N VAL A 51 -1.24 0.06 3.24
CA VAL A 51 -2.63 0.49 3.10
C VAL A 51 -3.50 -0.49 3.85
N HIS A 52 -4.22 -0.01 4.86
CA HIS A 52 -5.17 -0.77 5.65
C HIS A 52 -6.60 -0.32 5.39
N GLY A 53 -7.53 -1.25 5.51
CA GLY A 53 -8.95 -0.96 5.60
C GLY A 53 -9.64 -1.98 6.48
N LYS A 54 -10.64 -1.55 7.24
CA LYS A 54 -11.49 -2.51 7.99
C LYS A 54 -12.17 -3.47 7.02
N ARG A 55 -12.63 -2.94 5.88
CA ARG A 55 -13.31 -3.69 4.84
C ARG A 55 -12.92 -3.16 3.47
N ALA A 56 -12.68 -4.05 2.52
CA ALA A 56 -12.52 -3.71 1.11
C ALA A 56 -13.49 -4.53 0.25
N THR A 57 -14.32 -3.87 -0.55
CA THR A 57 -15.24 -4.50 -1.49
C THR A 57 -14.69 -4.37 -2.90
N VAL A 58 -14.61 -5.50 -3.61
CA VAL A 58 -14.17 -5.51 -5.00
C VAL A 58 -15.32 -5.12 -5.90
N ILE A 59 -15.25 -3.90 -6.46
CA ILE A 59 -16.30 -3.37 -7.34
C ILE A 59 -16.07 -3.81 -8.78
N SER A 60 -14.80 -3.90 -9.19
CA SER A 60 -14.39 -4.40 -10.49
C SER A 60 -12.96 -4.94 -10.39
N PRO A 61 -12.41 -5.59 -11.43
CA PRO A 61 -11.01 -6.00 -11.45
C PRO A 61 -10.03 -4.84 -11.19
N ASN A 62 -10.43 -3.60 -11.51
CA ASN A 62 -9.59 -2.43 -11.31
C ASN A 62 -9.91 -1.63 -10.04
N GLN A 63 -11.08 -1.80 -9.42
CA GLN A 63 -11.55 -0.90 -8.36
C GLN A 63 -11.91 -1.65 -7.08
N LEU A 64 -11.39 -1.18 -5.95
CA LEU A 64 -11.86 -1.56 -4.62
C LEU A 64 -12.42 -0.35 -3.90
N LYS A 65 -13.53 -0.55 -3.19
CA LYS A 65 -14.01 0.39 -2.18
C LYS A 65 -13.49 -0.04 -0.83
N ILE A 66 -12.71 0.82 -0.19
CA ILE A 66 -12.13 0.59 1.13
C ILE A 66 -12.90 1.44 2.14
N GLU A 67 -13.27 0.84 3.25
CA GLU A 67 -13.89 1.48 4.40
C GLU A 67 -12.94 1.50 5.59
N ASP A 68 -12.97 2.59 6.35
CA ASP A 68 -12.05 2.89 7.46
C ASP A 68 -10.58 2.74 7.00
N LEU A 69 -10.22 3.55 6.00
CA LEU A 69 -8.87 3.58 5.44
C LEU A 69 -7.88 4.11 6.47
N LYS A 70 -6.75 3.41 6.60
CA LYS A 70 -5.54 3.91 7.24
C LYS A 70 -4.33 3.58 6.36
N VAL A 71 -3.60 4.58 5.93
CA VAL A 71 -2.32 4.40 5.24
C VAL A 71 -1.19 4.80 6.17
N GLU A 72 -0.22 3.91 6.33
CA GLU A 72 1.02 4.18 7.05
C GLU A 72 2.15 4.33 6.04
N LEU A 73 2.79 5.50 6.01
CA LEU A 73 3.99 5.75 5.21
C LEU A 73 5.22 5.60 6.09
N PHE A 74 6.19 4.83 5.61
CA PHE A 74 7.42 4.54 6.33
C PHE A 74 8.54 5.48 5.90
N ASN A 75 9.34 5.95 6.85
CA ASN A 75 10.55 6.71 6.58
C ASN A 75 11.70 5.81 6.09
N SER A 76 12.88 6.39 5.88
CA SER A 76 14.06 5.65 5.45
C SER A 76 14.51 4.56 6.43
N GLU A 77 14.17 4.68 7.71
CA GLU A 77 14.51 3.73 8.78
C GLU A 77 13.45 2.63 8.95
N GLY A 78 12.34 2.72 8.21
CA GLY A 78 11.22 1.78 8.29
C GLY A 78 10.22 2.07 9.42
N ALA A 79 10.33 3.23 10.08
CA ALA A 79 9.36 3.69 11.08
C ALA A 79 8.20 4.43 10.41
N VAL A 80 6.99 4.32 10.98
CA VAL A 80 5.83 5.08 10.48
C VAL A 80 6.06 6.56 10.75
N GLU A 81 6.12 7.34 9.68
CA GLU A 81 6.31 8.79 9.77
C GLU A 81 5.02 9.55 9.48
N THR A 82 4.21 9.06 8.54
CA THR A 82 2.96 9.71 8.16
C THR A 82 1.82 8.71 8.21
N THR A 83 0.71 9.13 8.81
CA THR A 83 -0.55 8.38 8.81
C THR A 83 -1.61 9.15 8.05
N ILE A 84 -2.28 8.50 7.11
CA ILE A 84 -3.39 9.06 6.36
C ILE A 84 -4.65 8.27 6.70
N THR A 85 -5.73 8.94 7.08
CA THR A 85 -6.99 8.28 7.44
C THR A 85 -8.16 8.87 6.69
N ALA A 86 -9.09 8.02 6.26
CA ALA A 86 -10.34 8.42 5.64
C ALA A 86 -11.44 7.39 5.96
N VAL A 87 -12.70 7.85 6.03
CA VAL A 87 -13.84 6.95 6.31
C VAL A 87 -14.09 6.01 5.13
N ARG A 88 -13.89 6.49 3.90
CA ARG A 88 -14.08 5.72 2.67
C ARG A 88 -13.09 6.15 1.61
N SER A 89 -12.63 5.23 0.78
CA SER A 89 -11.82 5.55 -0.39
C SER A 89 -12.02 4.53 -1.51
N ASP A 90 -11.81 4.96 -2.74
CA ASP A 90 -11.66 4.09 -3.89
C ASP A 90 -10.17 3.86 -4.17
N PHE A 91 -9.77 2.60 -4.32
CA PHE A 91 -8.44 2.22 -4.76
C PHE A 91 -8.49 1.66 -6.18
N TRP A 92 -7.76 2.30 -7.09
CA TRP A 92 -7.63 1.98 -8.50
C TRP A 92 -6.33 1.20 -8.71
N ARG A 93 -6.43 -0.12 -8.93
CA ARG A 93 -5.28 -1.04 -8.92
C ARG A 93 -4.29 -0.77 -10.04
N LYS A 94 -4.77 -0.59 -11.27
CA LYS A 94 -3.92 -0.39 -12.45
C LYS A 94 -3.15 0.92 -12.39
N GLU A 95 -3.80 1.95 -11.86
CA GLU A 95 -3.25 3.30 -11.74
C GLU A 95 -2.47 3.49 -10.43
N ASN A 96 -2.48 2.50 -9.53
CA ASN A 96 -2.01 2.59 -8.15
C ASN A 96 -2.44 3.90 -7.45
N ARG A 97 -3.73 4.23 -7.59
CA ARG A 97 -4.29 5.54 -7.23
C ARG A 97 -5.37 5.37 -6.19
N LEU A 98 -5.35 6.21 -5.17
CA LEU A 98 -6.35 6.27 -4.11
C LEU A 98 -7.09 7.59 -4.18
N THR A 99 -8.42 7.51 -4.28
CA THR A 99 -9.29 8.68 -4.33
C THR A 99 -10.31 8.64 -3.19
N THR A 100 -10.64 9.80 -2.63
CA THR A 100 -11.78 9.94 -1.71
C THR A 100 -12.52 11.24 -1.98
N ASP A 101 -13.82 11.22 -1.73
CA ASP A 101 -14.70 12.39 -1.67
C ASP A 101 -15.07 12.76 -0.21
N THR A 102 -14.55 12.00 0.76
CA THR A 102 -14.85 12.15 2.19
C THR A 102 -13.76 12.92 2.93
N GLY A 103 -14.00 13.19 4.21
CA GLY A 103 -13.00 13.80 5.08
C GLY A 103 -11.76 12.92 5.18
N ILE A 104 -10.60 13.53 4.93
CA ILE A 104 -9.28 12.91 5.07
C ILE A 104 -8.46 13.67 6.11
N LEU A 105 -7.66 12.93 6.87
CA LEU A 105 -6.71 13.46 7.83
C LEU A 105 -5.33 12.85 7.59
N VAL A 106 -4.35 13.71 7.31
CA VAL A 106 -2.93 13.38 7.17
C VAL A 106 -2.22 13.89 8.43
N GLN A 107 -1.49 13.00 9.11
CA GLN A 107 -0.74 13.31 10.32
C GLN A 107 0.72 12.91 10.14
N ARG A 108 1.63 13.85 10.42
CA ARG A 108 3.08 13.71 10.51
C ARG A 108 3.55 14.49 11.75
N PRO A 109 4.72 14.21 12.38
CA PRO A 109 5.07 14.79 13.67
C PRO A 109 4.84 16.30 13.82
N THR A 110 5.12 17.14 12.82
CA THR A 110 4.97 18.61 12.93
C THR A 110 3.87 19.18 12.02
N LEU A 111 3.08 18.31 11.40
CA LEU A 111 2.17 18.68 10.32
C LEU A 111 0.89 17.85 10.39
N MET A 112 -0.24 18.53 10.43
CA MET A 112 -1.54 17.92 10.26
C MET A 112 -2.27 18.60 9.11
N ILE A 113 -2.78 17.81 8.16
CA ILE A 113 -3.58 18.30 7.05
C ILE A 113 -4.94 17.60 7.08
N SER A 114 -6.00 18.38 6.94
CA SER A 114 -7.35 17.85 6.76
C SER A 114 -7.97 18.44 5.51
N SER A 115 -8.78 17.67 4.80
CA SER A 115 -9.51 18.14 3.62
C SER A 115 -10.73 17.27 3.33
N ASN A 116 -11.56 17.69 2.37
CA ASN A 116 -12.68 16.91 1.86
C ASN A 116 -12.38 16.41 0.46
N GLY A 117 -11.55 15.38 0.42
CA GLY A 117 -11.19 14.66 -0.78
C GLY A 117 -9.71 14.69 -1.10
N ILE A 118 -9.26 13.62 -1.73
CA ILE A 118 -7.88 13.46 -2.20
C ILE A 118 -7.91 12.70 -3.52
N ASP A 119 -6.97 13.02 -4.40
CA ASP A 119 -6.52 12.13 -5.46
C ASP A 119 -5.01 11.92 -5.26
N TRP A 120 -4.62 10.70 -4.89
CA TRP A 120 -3.27 10.36 -4.46
C TRP A 120 -2.74 9.18 -5.26
N ASN A 121 -1.58 9.34 -5.87
CA ASN A 121 -0.80 8.25 -6.43
C ASN A 121 0.03 7.60 -5.31
N VAL A 122 -0.27 6.34 -5.02
CA VAL A 122 0.34 5.59 -3.92
C VAL A 122 1.79 5.23 -4.25
N ALA A 123 2.10 4.95 -5.53
CA ALA A 123 3.45 4.55 -5.96
C ALA A 123 4.44 5.71 -5.80
N ASP A 124 4.05 6.90 -6.27
CA ASP A 124 4.89 8.09 -6.28
C ASP A 124 4.74 8.92 -5.00
N SER A 125 3.84 8.51 -4.10
CA SER A 125 3.50 9.21 -2.85
C SER A 125 3.13 10.69 -3.06
N ASN A 126 2.58 11.04 -4.23
CA ASN A 126 2.16 12.41 -4.56
C ASN A 126 0.64 12.47 -4.72
N GLY A 127 0.04 13.62 -4.41
CA GLY A 127 -1.41 13.76 -4.54
C GLY A 127 -1.90 15.18 -4.36
N THR A 128 -3.16 15.38 -4.72
CA THR A 128 -3.86 16.66 -4.60
C THR A 128 -4.98 16.51 -3.58
N LEU A 129 -5.01 17.41 -2.61
CA LEU A 129 -6.10 17.53 -1.65
C LEU A 129 -7.11 18.54 -2.18
N TYR A 130 -8.40 18.20 -2.13
CA TYR A 130 -9.47 19.05 -2.64
C TYR A 130 -10.35 19.52 -1.48
N HIS A 131 -10.91 20.73 -1.64
CA HIS A 131 -11.95 21.33 -0.80
C HIS A 131 -11.68 21.41 0.71
N ARG A 132 -11.95 22.58 1.30
CA ARG A 132 -11.86 22.79 2.77
C ARG A 132 -10.52 22.29 3.36
N VAL A 133 -9.44 22.54 2.64
CA VAL A 133 -8.09 22.14 3.05
C VAL A 133 -7.68 23.01 4.23
N ARG A 134 -7.34 22.37 5.35
CA ARG A 134 -6.78 23.01 6.53
C ARG A 134 -5.44 22.37 6.84
N VAL A 135 -4.42 23.21 6.92
CA VAL A 135 -3.06 22.83 7.32
C VAL A 135 -2.78 23.39 8.70
N VAL A 136 -2.23 22.57 9.58
CA VAL A 136 -1.75 22.95 10.90
C VAL A 136 -0.29 22.57 10.99
N LEU A 137 0.55 23.56 11.27
CA LEU A 137 1.98 23.40 11.52
C LEU A 137 2.22 23.58 13.02
N SER A 138 2.99 22.67 13.60
CA SER A 138 3.33 22.70 15.02
C SER A 138 4.84 22.57 15.18
N ASN A 139 5.41 23.29 16.15
CA ASN A 139 6.83 23.20 16.50
C ASN A 139 7.17 21.95 17.33
N SER A 140 6.16 21.14 17.67
CA SER A 140 6.25 19.90 18.44
C SER A 140 5.15 18.93 17.99
N ALA A 141 5.34 17.64 18.26
CA ALA A 141 4.29 16.65 18.06
C ALA A 141 3.03 17.04 18.85
N PRO A 142 1.83 17.01 18.21
CA PRO A 142 0.57 17.24 18.91
C PRO A 142 0.26 16.13 19.93
#